data_AF-A0A7Y7U5Q8-F1
#
_entry.id   AF-A0A7Y7U5Q8-F1
#
_cell.length_a   1.000
_cell.length_b   1.000
_cell.length_c   1.000
_cell.angle_alpha   90.00
_cell.angle_beta   90.00
_cell.angle_gamma   90.00
#
_symmetry.space_group_name_H-M   'P 1'
#
loop_
_entity.id
_entity.type
_entity.pdbx_description
1 polymer ?
#
loop_
_entity_poly.entity_id
_entity_poly.type
_entity_poly.pdbx_seq_one_letter_code
_entity_poly.pdbx_strand_id
1 'polypeptide(L)'
;MPYLFFFALMALVGFFFYRYLTQDTRLKKAALAEDFPAAWRLVLSERVAFYLSLTEIDRTRFEKRVQLFLAQTRVTGVQTELDDATRLLVAASAIIPVFGFPDWEYGNLSEVLVVPDAWTMQRDPNKEYVGLEGTLLGSVQGFQTSHYMRLSKTSLERGFQDSLDRQNVGIHEFAHLLDEADGVIDGVPGLALPEALRPEWEAVMKREIEAIRAGNSEINDYAGTNEAEFFAVVTEYFFEKPEKLQQHHPELYGLLLLAFRQNPKSRFLRRAVDPREWLKTLRSRRKFGRNSPCPCGSGRKYKDCHLAQEQAAA
;
A
#
# COMPACT_ATOMS: atom_id res chain seq x y z
N MET A 1 26.53 -40.12 -31.45
CA MET A 1 25.12 -40.03 -31.04
C MET A 1 24.91 -39.67 -29.56
N PRO A 2 25.48 -40.34 -28.54
CA PRO A 2 25.18 -40.04 -27.14
C PRO A 2 25.63 -38.64 -26.68
N TYR A 3 26.75 -38.13 -27.21
CA TYR A 3 27.24 -36.78 -26.91
C TYR A 3 26.30 -35.67 -27.41
N LEU A 4 25.61 -35.86 -28.54
CA LEU A 4 24.64 -34.88 -29.06
C LEU A 4 23.41 -34.77 -28.16
N PHE A 5 22.92 -35.91 -27.66
CA PHE A 5 21.83 -35.93 -26.67
C PHE A 5 22.25 -35.27 -25.36
N PHE A 6 23.47 -35.52 -24.88
CA PHE A 6 24.00 -34.88 -23.68
C PHE A 6 24.10 -33.36 -23.82
N PHE A 7 24.66 -32.85 -24.93
CA PHE A 7 24.74 -31.41 -25.18
C PHE A 7 23.36 -30.76 -25.35
N ALA A 8 22.42 -31.43 -26.01
CA ALA A 8 21.05 -30.95 -26.13
C ALA A 8 20.35 -30.87 -24.76
N LEU A 9 20.55 -31.86 -23.89
CA LEU A 9 20.02 -31.85 -22.53
C LEU A 9 20.65 -30.73 -21.68
N MET A 10 21.97 -30.55 -21.76
CA MET A 10 22.65 -29.44 -21.06
C MET A 10 22.18 -28.08 -21.54
N ALA A 11 22.00 -27.89 -22.85
CA ALA A 11 21.46 -26.65 -23.41
C ALA A 11 20.02 -26.40 -22.93
N LEU A 12 19.19 -27.44 -22.84
CA LEU A 12 17.83 -27.36 -22.34
C LEU A 12 17.79 -27.00 -20.85
N VAL A 13 18.60 -27.67 -20.02
CA VAL A 13 18.74 -27.33 -18.59
C VAL A 13 19.26 -25.91 -18.41
N GLY A 14 20.30 -25.51 -19.16
CA GLY A 14 20.83 -24.16 -19.16
C GLY A 14 19.80 -23.11 -19.60
N PHE A 15 18.95 -23.43 -20.58
CA PHE A 15 17.86 -22.57 -21.01
C PHE A 15 16.80 -22.39 -19.92
N PHE A 16 16.33 -23.47 -19.29
CA PHE A 16 15.36 -23.38 -18.20
C PHE A 16 15.94 -22.67 -16.98
N PHE A 17 17.21 -22.92 -16.65
CA PHE A 17 17.91 -22.23 -15.57
C PHE A 17 18.06 -20.73 -15.85
N TYR A 18 18.46 -20.35 -17.06
CA TYR A 18 18.46 -18.95 -17.50
C TYR A 18 17.06 -18.33 -17.44
N ARG A 19 16.03 -19.06 -17.89
CA ARG A 19 14.64 -18.57 -17.79
C ARG A 19 14.20 -18.38 -16.35
N TYR A 20 14.60 -19.26 -15.43
CA TYR A 20 14.28 -19.14 -14.02
C TYR A 20 14.98 -17.92 -13.40
N LEU A 21 16.30 -17.79 -13.57
CA LEU A 21 17.07 -16.67 -13.01
C LEU A 21 16.67 -15.30 -13.59
N THR A 22 16.20 -15.24 -14.83
CA THR A 22 15.79 -13.98 -15.49
C THR A 22 14.28 -13.74 -15.44
N GLN A 23 13.50 -14.56 -14.71
CA GLN A 23 12.04 -14.43 -14.68
C GLN A 23 11.60 -13.05 -14.18
N ASP A 24 12.08 -12.63 -13.00
CA ASP A 24 11.71 -11.35 -12.39
C ASP A 24 12.12 -10.17 -13.29
N THR A 25 13.37 -10.12 -13.74
CA THR A 25 13.86 -9.03 -14.61
C THR A 25 13.05 -8.91 -15.91
N ARG A 26 12.68 -10.04 -16.53
CA ARG A 26 11.88 -10.03 -17.76
C ARG A 26 10.44 -9.59 -17.49
N LEU A 27 9.87 -10.00 -16.36
CA LEU A 27 8.53 -9.60 -15.94
C LEU A 27 8.49 -8.08 -15.69
N LYS A 28 9.45 -7.54 -14.95
CA LYS A 28 9.60 -6.09 -14.73
C LYS A 28 9.77 -5.33 -16.05
N LYS A 29 10.65 -5.83 -16.93
CA LYS A 29 10.90 -5.21 -18.24
C LYS A 29 9.64 -5.21 -19.11
N ALA A 30 8.86 -6.29 -19.09
CA ALA A 30 7.60 -6.36 -19.82
C ALA A 30 6.56 -5.38 -19.25
N ALA A 31 6.39 -5.37 -17.92
CA ALA A 31 5.44 -4.49 -17.25
C ALA A 31 5.74 -2.99 -17.48
N LEU A 32 7.02 -2.61 -17.53
CA LEU A 32 7.46 -1.23 -17.77
C LEU A 32 7.59 -0.87 -19.26
N ALA A 33 7.46 -1.84 -20.17
CA ALA A 33 7.46 -1.58 -21.61
C ALA A 33 6.11 -1.02 -22.09
N GLU A 34 5.04 -1.30 -21.36
CA GLU A 34 3.71 -0.75 -21.61
C GLU A 34 3.53 0.58 -20.89
N ASP A 35 2.91 1.53 -21.57
CA ASP A 35 2.51 2.79 -20.95
C ASP A 35 1.46 2.54 -19.86
N PHE A 36 1.56 3.26 -18.75
CA PHE A 36 0.57 3.17 -17.69
C PHE A 36 -0.81 3.58 -18.24
N PRO A 37 -1.88 2.76 -18.09
CA PRO A 37 -3.16 3.02 -18.74
C PRO A 37 -3.82 4.33 -18.30
N ALA A 38 -4.46 5.05 -19.24
CA ALA A 38 -5.16 6.31 -18.94
C ALA A 38 -6.33 6.09 -17.96
N ALA A 39 -7.10 5.01 -18.12
CA ALA A 39 -8.17 4.63 -17.20
C ALA A 39 -7.67 4.39 -15.78
N TRP A 40 -6.48 3.80 -15.62
CA TRP A 40 -5.87 3.59 -14.30
C TRP A 40 -5.46 4.91 -13.65
N ARG A 41 -4.95 5.88 -14.44
CA ARG A 41 -4.63 7.22 -13.90
C ARG A 41 -5.88 7.92 -13.40
N LEU A 42 -6.99 7.78 -14.13
CA LEU A 42 -8.28 8.35 -13.74
C LEU A 42 -8.72 7.77 -12.39
N VAL A 43 -8.73 6.45 -12.25
CA VAL A 43 -9.05 5.79 -10.97
C VAL A 43 -8.17 6.31 -9.83
N LEU A 44 -6.85 6.31 -10.00
CA LEU A 44 -5.94 6.78 -8.94
C LEU A 44 -6.20 8.25 -8.59
N SER A 45 -6.52 9.08 -9.57
CA SER A 45 -6.82 10.51 -9.37
C SER A 45 -8.16 10.75 -8.66
N GLU A 46 -9.13 9.84 -8.78
CA GLU A 46 -10.46 9.95 -8.17
C GLU A 46 -10.58 9.18 -6.84
N ARG A 47 -9.63 8.30 -6.56
CA ARG A 47 -9.71 7.38 -5.41
C ARG A 47 -8.60 7.56 -4.40
N VAL A 48 -7.41 7.98 -4.80
CA VAL A 48 -6.23 7.93 -3.93
C VAL A 48 -5.70 9.34 -3.64
N ALA A 49 -6.01 9.87 -2.45
CA ALA A 49 -5.59 11.21 -2.02
C ALA A 49 -4.06 11.36 -2.02
N PHE A 50 -3.34 10.30 -1.65
CA PHE A 50 -1.88 10.24 -1.70
C PHE A 50 -1.35 10.50 -3.12
N TYR A 51 -1.86 9.77 -4.12
CA TYR A 51 -1.48 9.91 -5.53
C TYR A 51 -1.75 11.32 -6.05
N LEU A 52 -2.88 11.88 -5.65
CA LEU A 52 -3.15 13.28 -5.91
C LEU A 52 -2.03 14.13 -5.32
N SER A 53 -1.66 14.04 -4.04
CA SER A 53 -0.64 14.90 -3.41
C SER A 53 0.76 14.89 -4.05
N LEU A 54 1.05 13.93 -4.94
CA LEU A 54 2.36 13.78 -5.59
C LEU A 54 2.66 14.86 -6.64
N THR A 55 3.95 15.14 -6.83
CA THR A 55 4.48 15.92 -7.96
C THR A 55 4.42 15.09 -9.24
N GLU A 56 4.57 15.70 -10.43
CA GLU A 56 4.57 14.93 -11.69
C GLU A 56 5.67 13.84 -11.73
N ILE A 57 6.86 14.14 -11.21
CA ILE A 57 7.97 13.17 -11.11
C ILE A 57 7.59 12.02 -10.17
N ASP A 58 7.05 12.35 -8.99
CA ASP A 58 6.62 11.35 -8.01
C ASP A 58 5.43 10.52 -8.52
N ARG A 59 4.52 11.11 -9.32
CA ARG A 59 3.40 10.39 -9.96
C ARG A 59 3.91 9.35 -10.93
N THR A 60 4.81 9.73 -11.84
CA THR A 60 5.43 8.76 -12.77
C THR A 60 6.14 7.65 -12.01
N ARG A 61 6.82 7.97 -10.90
CA ARG A 61 7.43 6.95 -10.03
C ARG A 61 6.38 6.02 -9.39
N PHE A 62 5.30 6.59 -8.88
CA PHE A 62 4.20 5.82 -8.27
C PHE A 62 3.51 4.91 -9.29
N GLU A 63 3.19 5.41 -10.48
CA GLU A 63 2.62 4.64 -11.60
C GLU A 63 3.48 3.42 -11.95
N LYS A 64 4.80 3.62 -12.10
CA LYS A 64 5.75 2.52 -12.34
C LYS A 64 5.75 1.49 -11.22
N ARG A 65 5.73 1.93 -9.96
CA ARG A 65 5.69 1.02 -8.81
C ARG A 65 4.40 0.22 -8.74
N VAL A 66 3.26 0.84 -9.09
CA VAL A 66 1.97 0.15 -9.21
C VAL A 66 2.02 -0.91 -10.32
N GLN A 67 2.56 -0.58 -11.50
CA GLN A 67 2.73 -1.56 -12.59
C GLN A 67 3.61 -2.75 -12.17
N LEU A 68 4.75 -2.47 -11.53
CA LEU A 68 5.65 -3.51 -11.05
C LEU A 68 4.97 -4.40 -10.00
N PHE A 69 4.31 -3.80 -9.00
CA PHE A 69 3.58 -4.54 -7.99
C PHE A 69 2.50 -5.44 -8.60
N LEU A 70 1.67 -4.92 -9.50
CA LEU A 70 0.59 -5.70 -10.14
C LEU A 70 1.12 -6.78 -11.10
N ALA A 71 2.35 -6.66 -11.57
CA ALA A 71 2.99 -7.69 -12.38
C ALA A 71 3.59 -8.81 -11.50
N GLN A 72 4.16 -8.45 -10.34
CA GLN A 72 4.85 -9.39 -9.45
C GLN A 72 3.90 -10.10 -8.48
N THR A 73 2.88 -9.39 -7.98
CA THR A 73 1.93 -9.88 -7.00
C THR A 73 0.56 -10.07 -7.65
N ARG A 74 0.03 -11.29 -7.56
CA ARG A 74 -1.30 -11.60 -8.06
C ARG A 74 -2.36 -10.96 -7.17
N VAL A 75 -3.39 -10.37 -7.75
CA VAL A 75 -4.58 -9.93 -7.00
C VAL A 75 -5.77 -10.74 -7.49
N THR A 76 -6.43 -11.47 -6.59
CA THR A 76 -7.49 -12.42 -6.93
C THR A 76 -8.74 -12.12 -6.14
N GLY A 77 -9.87 -11.92 -6.83
CA GLY A 77 -11.19 -11.84 -6.22
C GLY A 77 -11.71 -13.24 -5.91
N VAL A 78 -11.97 -13.52 -4.63
CA VAL A 78 -12.56 -14.80 -4.17
C VAL A 78 -14.02 -14.54 -3.83
N GLN A 79 -14.93 -15.15 -4.59
CA GLN A 79 -16.39 -14.92 -4.47
C GLN A 79 -16.79 -13.44 -4.60
N THR A 80 -15.96 -12.64 -5.26
CA THR A 80 -16.21 -11.24 -5.57
C THR A 80 -15.58 -10.89 -6.91
N GLU A 81 -16.23 -10.00 -7.66
CA GLU A 81 -15.65 -9.50 -8.89
C GLU A 81 -14.51 -8.53 -8.59
N LEU A 82 -13.42 -8.68 -9.33
CA LEU A 82 -12.24 -7.85 -9.21
C LEU A 82 -12.14 -6.94 -10.43
N ASP A 83 -12.44 -5.66 -10.23
CA ASP A 83 -12.27 -4.62 -11.24
C ASP A 83 -10.90 -3.93 -11.10
N ASP A 84 -10.52 -3.17 -12.14
CA ASP A 84 -9.26 -2.43 -12.12
C ASP A 84 -9.22 -1.40 -10.99
N ALA A 85 -10.37 -0.87 -10.58
CA ALA A 85 -10.44 0.04 -9.45
C ALA A 85 -9.94 -0.64 -8.17
N THR A 86 -10.49 -1.80 -7.82
CA THR A 86 -10.10 -2.56 -6.63
C THR A 86 -8.62 -2.98 -6.70
N ARG A 87 -8.15 -3.44 -7.86
CA ARG A 87 -6.73 -3.83 -8.07
C ARG A 87 -5.79 -2.66 -7.79
N LEU A 88 -6.14 -1.47 -8.27
CA LEU A 88 -5.36 -0.26 -8.06
C LEU A 88 -5.38 0.20 -6.60
N LEU A 89 -6.47 -0.02 -5.85
CA LEU A 89 -6.52 0.26 -4.42
C LEU A 89 -5.61 -0.69 -3.62
N VAL A 90 -5.57 -1.98 -3.96
CA VAL A 90 -4.60 -2.92 -3.37
C VAL A 90 -3.18 -2.45 -3.64
N ALA A 91 -2.84 -2.15 -4.89
CA ALA A 91 -1.51 -1.67 -5.26
C ALA A 91 -1.16 -0.34 -4.58
N ALA A 92 -2.10 0.60 -4.49
CA ALA A 92 -1.88 1.86 -3.79
C ALA A 92 -1.59 1.63 -2.30
N SER A 93 -2.34 0.75 -1.65
CA SER A 93 -2.13 0.37 -0.24
C SER A 93 -0.74 -0.20 -0.01
N ALA A 94 -0.25 -1.02 -0.94
CA ALA A 94 1.10 -1.57 -0.91
C ALA A 94 2.17 -0.47 -1.06
N ILE A 95 2.01 0.41 -2.04
CA ILE A 95 3.08 1.36 -2.40
C ILE A 95 3.17 2.54 -1.43
N ILE A 96 2.07 2.99 -0.82
CA ILE A 96 2.05 4.19 0.05
C ILE A 96 3.05 4.11 1.22
N PRO A 97 3.04 3.06 2.08
CA PRO A 97 3.96 2.96 3.22
C PRO A 97 5.42 2.97 2.77
N VAL A 98 5.71 2.28 1.68
CA VAL A 98 7.08 2.09 1.21
C VAL A 98 7.53 3.08 0.14
N PHE A 99 6.74 4.14 -0.12
CA PHE A 99 7.04 5.10 -1.18
C PHE A 99 8.35 5.88 -0.95
N GLY A 100 8.77 6.03 0.31
CA GLY A 100 10.05 6.62 0.71
C GLY A 100 11.28 5.76 0.46
N PHE A 101 11.10 4.47 0.15
CA PHE A 101 12.18 3.52 -0.15
C PHE A 101 12.13 3.19 -1.66
N PRO A 102 12.96 3.81 -2.50
CA PRO A 102 12.85 3.70 -3.96
C PRO A 102 13.15 2.29 -4.48
N ASP A 103 14.05 1.56 -3.82
CA ASP A 103 14.56 0.26 -4.27
C ASP A 103 13.91 -0.93 -3.55
N TRP A 104 12.87 -0.69 -2.74
CA TRP A 104 12.22 -1.72 -1.95
C TRP A 104 10.92 -2.24 -2.60
N GLU A 105 10.77 -3.55 -2.58
CA GLU A 105 9.64 -4.31 -3.15
C GLU A 105 9.22 -5.44 -2.19
N TYR A 106 7.96 -5.88 -2.28
CA TYR A 106 7.44 -7.01 -1.51
C TYR A 106 7.91 -8.35 -2.12
N GLY A 107 9.17 -8.72 -1.90
CA GLY A 107 9.79 -9.88 -2.53
C GLY A 107 9.12 -11.24 -2.23
N ASN A 108 8.46 -11.36 -1.08
CA ASN A 108 7.85 -12.63 -0.66
C ASN A 108 6.31 -12.62 -0.79
N LEU A 109 5.69 -11.51 -1.22
CA LEU A 109 4.24 -11.44 -1.37
C LEU A 109 3.80 -11.94 -2.75
N SER A 110 3.29 -13.18 -2.77
CA SER A 110 2.89 -13.82 -4.03
C SER A 110 1.49 -13.44 -4.48
N GLU A 111 0.55 -13.32 -3.53
CA GLU A 111 -0.86 -13.09 -3.88
C GLU A 111 -1.64 -12.35 -2.78
N VAL A 112 -2.54 -11.47 -3.21
CA VAL A 112 -3.53 -10.78 -2.39
C VAL A 112 -4.93 -11.27 -2.76
N LEU A 113 -5.60 -11.89 -1.80
CA LEU A 113 -6.96 -12.41 -1.91
C LEU A 113 -7.96 -11.34 -1.45
N VAL A 114 -8.76 -10.84 -2.39
CA VAL A 114 -9.84 -9.90 -2.10
C VAL A 114 -11.15 -10.68 -1.91
N VAL A 115 -11.77 -10.55 -0.74
CA VAL A 115 -12.95 -11.32 -0.33
C VAL A 115 -14.11 -10.40 0.07
N PRO A 116 -15.38 -10.87 0.02
CA PRO A 116 -16.50 -10.18 0.66
C PRO A 116 -16.34 -10.09 2.20
N ASP A 117 -16.89 -9.06 2.84
CA ASP A 117 -16.80 -8.85 4.30
C ASP A 117 -17.37 -10.02 5.11
N ALA A 118 -18.43 -10.65 4.61
CA ALA A 118 -19.11 -11.74 5.29
C ALA A 118 -18.34 -13.07 5.24
N TRP A 119 -17.15 -13.10 4.60
CA TRP A 119 -16.38 -14.33 4.44
C TRP A 119 -15.53 -14.62 5.67
N THR A 120 -15.99 -15.56 6.49
CA THR A 120 -15.23 -16.12 7.60
C THR A 120 -14.56 -17.42 7.16
N MET A 121 -13.26 -17.56 7.41
CA MET A 121 -12.61 -18.88 7.30
C MET A 121 -13.05 -19.74 8.49
N GLN A 122 -13.26 -21.03 8.26
CA GLN A 122 -13.32 -21.99 9.36
C GLN A 122 -11.95 -21.98 10.07
N ARG A 123 -11.96 -21.60 11.36
CA ARG A 123 -10.77 -21.56 12.21
C ARG A 123 -10.28 -22.99 12.41
N ASP A 124 -9.04 -23.28 12.02
CA ASP A 124 -8.35 -24.52 12.39
C ASP A 124 -7.87 -24.37 13.85
N PRO A 125 -8.40 -25.13 14.82
CA PRO A 125 -8.00 -25.02 16.22
C PRO A 125 -6.53 -25.39 16.47
N ASN A 126 -5.89 -26.08 15.53
CA ASN A 126 -4.51 -26.55 15.63
C ASN A 126 -3.50 -25.60 14.96
N LYS A 127 -3.94 -24.47 14.40
CA LYS A 127 -3.06 -23.45 13.82
C LYS A 127 -3.08 -22.19 14.67
N GLU A 128 -1.90 -21.77 15.11
CA GLU A 128 -1.66 -20.61 15.97
C GLU A 128 -1.72 -19.28 15.19
N TYR A 129 -2.60 -19.18 14.19
CA TYR A 129 -2.85 -17.92 13.48
C TYR A 129 -4.18 -17.35 13.96
N VAL A 130 -4.11 -16.28 14.76
CA VAL A 130 -5.28 -15.48 15.11
C VAL A 130 -5.69 -14.71 13.87
N GLY A 131 -6.73 -15.21 13.19
CA GLY A 131 -7.30 -14.52 12.03
C GLY A 131 -8.00 -13.24 12.47
N LEU A 132 -7.30 -12.12 12.44
CA LEU A 132 -7.89 -10.78 12.49
C LEU A 132 -8.55 -10.44 11.14
N GLU A 133 -9.41 -9.41 11.13
CA GLU A 133 -10.11 -8.87 9.94
C GLU A 133 -9.12 -8.37 8.87
N GLY A 134 -8.42 -9.28 8.20
CA GLY A 134 -7.28 -8.95 7.33
C GLY A 134 -6.16 -10.01 7.31
N THR A 135 -6.39 -11.22 7.84
CA THR A 135 -5.37 -12.26 8.08
C THR A 135 -4.27 -12.35 7.01
N LEU A 136 -3.05 -11.97 7.38
CA LEU A 136 -1.82 -12.44 6.75
C LEU A 136 -1.76 -13.96 6.90
N LEU A 137 -1.88 -14.66 5.78
CA LEU A 137 -1.78 -16.12 5.70
C LEU A 137 -0.37 -16.46 5.23
N GLY A 138 0.55 -16.52 6.19
CA GLY A 138 1.85 -17.18 6.05
C GLY A 138 1.85 -18.46 6.87
N SER A 139 2.53 -19.51 6.41
CA SER A 139 2.88 -20.64 7.27
C SER A 139 4.38 -20.64 7.44
N VAL A 140 4.87 -20.34 8.65
CA VAL A 140 6.26 -20.64 9.03
C VAL A 140 6.40 -22.15 9.24
N GLN A 141 6.24 -22.93 8.17
CA GLN A 141 6.69 -24.30 8.07
C GLN A 141 7.71 -24.36 6.95
N GLY A 142 8.97 -24.01 7.26
CA GLY A 142 10.26 -24.37 6.62
C GLY A 142 10.44 -24.47 5.10
N PHE A 143 9.40 -24.31 4.28
CA PHE A 143 9.35 -24.70 2.87
C PHE A 143 8.40 -23.81 2.03
N GLN A 144 7.55 -22.98 2.65
CA GLN A 144 6.72 -22.00 1.94
C GLN A 144 7.44 -20.64 1.95
N THR A 145 7.82 -20.15 0.77
CA THR A 145 8.48 -18.85 0.56
C THR A 145 7.52 -17.75 0.09
N SER A 146 6.22 -18.05 0.09
CA SER A 146 5.15 -17.22 -0.47
C SER A 146 4.16 -16.80 0.61
N HIS A 147 4.00 -15.48 0.80
CA HIS A 147 2.96 -14.91 1.64
C HIS A 147 1.68 -14.70 0.82
N TYR A 148 0.55 -14.96 1.46
CA TYR A 148 -0.77 -14.61 0.98
C TYR A 148 -1.38 -13.58 1.93
N MET A 149 -1.87 -12.46 1.39
CA MET A 149 -2.60 -11.48 2.17
C MET A 149 -4.08 -11.58 1.86
N ARG A 150 -4.94 -11.38 2.85
CA ARG A 150 -6.39 -11.29 2.65
C ARG A 150 -6.88 -9.87 2.92
N LEU A 151 -7.68 -9.33 2.02
CA LEU A 151 -8.33 -8.04 2.19
C LEU A 151 -9.84 -8.15 1.96
N SER A 152 -10.62 -7.53 2.83
CA SER A 152 -12.05 -7.32 2.56
C SER A 152 -12.18 -6.26 1.45
N LYS A 153 -13.02 -6.54 0.44
CA LYS A 153 -13.28 -5.61 -0.66
C LYS A 153 -13.90 -4.31 -0.14
N THR A 154 -14.95 -4.40 0.68
CA THR A 154 -15.67 -3.22 1.17
C THR A 154 -14.78 -2.38 2.07
N SER A 155 -14.01 -3.00 2.98
CA SER A 155 -13.11 -2.29 3.88
C SER A 155 -11.96 -1.62 3.11
N LEU A 156 -11.40 -2.30 2.12
CA LEU A 156 -10.41 -1.70 1.21
C LEU A 156 -11.00 -0.49 0.49
N GLU A 157 -12.17 -0.63 -0.14
CA GLU A 157 -12.81 0.48 -0.85
C GLU A 157 -13.15 1.63 0.10
N ARG A 158 -13.64 1.34 1.31
CA ARG A 158 -13.99 2.32 2.33
C ARG A 158 -12.76 3.10 2.81
N GLY A 159 -11.61 2.45 2.98
CA GLY A 159 -10.37 3.11 3.36
C GLY A 159 -9.90 4.19 2.39
N PHE A 160 -10.27 4.09 1.11
CA PHE A 160 -10.03 5.14 0.10
C PHE A 160 -11.26 6.05 -0.14
N GLN A 161 -12.39 5.77 0.51
CA GLN A 161 -13.61 6.58 0.42
C GLN A 161 -13.60 7.78 1.36
N ASP A 162 -13.08 7.65 2.58
CA ASP A 162 -12.90 8.79 3.48
C ASP A 162 -11.50 8.81 4.05
N SER A 163 -10.58 9.47 3.35
CA SER A 163 -9.22 9.70 3.83
C SER A 163 -9.12 10.57 5.10
N LEU A 164 -10.25 10.93 5.70
CA LEU A 164 -10.36 11.65 6.96
C LEU A 164 -11.12 10.83 8.03
N ASP A 165 -11.30 9.52 7.89
CA ASP A 165 -11.85 8.70 8.99
C ASP A 165 -10.76 8.11 9.90
N ARG A 166 -9.49 8.12 9.44
CA ARG A 166 -8.28 7.55 10.08
C ARG A 166 -8.17 6.03 9.95
N GLN A 167 -8.92 5.42 9.04
CA GLN A 167 -8.96 3.97 8.87
C GLN A 167 -8.71 3.63 7.40
N ASN A 168 -7.66 2.86 7.15
CA ASN A 168 -7.35 2.31 5.85
C ASN A 168 -6.80 0.91 6.01
N VAL A 169 -7.70 -0.07 6.02
CA VAL A 169 -7.37 -1.50 6.20
C VAL A 169 -6.32 -1.97 5.19
N GLY A 170 -6.32 -1.44 3.97
CA GLY A 170 -5.27 -1.74 3.01
C GLY A 170 -3.89 -1.33 3.53
N ILE A 171 -3.74 -0.06 3.95
CA ILE A 171 -2.48 0.45 4.51
C ILE A 171 -2.10 -0.32 5.78
N HIS A 172 -3.08 -0.65 6.63
CA HIS A 172 -2.90 -1.41 7.86
C HIS A 172 -2.24 -2.78 7.60
N GLU A 173 -2.83 -3.60 6.73
CA GLU A 173 -2.29 -4.93 6.44
C GLU A 173 -0.90 -4.87 5.76
N PHE A 174 -0.68 -3.88 4.90
CA PHE A 174 0.64 -3.67 4.30
C PHE A 174 1.68 -3.12 5.29
N ALA A 175 1.26 -2.50 6.39
CA ALA A 175 2.14 -2.14 7.50
C ALA A 175 2.59 -3.39 8.26
N HIS A 176 1.70 -4.37 8.49
CA HIS A 176 2.09 -5.66 9.07
C HIS A 176 3.10 -6.41 8.20
N LEU A 177 2.94 -6.40 6.86
CA LEU A 177 3.97 -6.97 5.97
C LEU A 177 5.31 -6.22 6.02
N LEU A 178 5.29 -4.91 6.28
CA LEU A 178 6.50 -4.13 6.44
C LEU A 178 7.19 -4.45 7.77
N ASP A 179 6.41 -4.69 8.82
CA ASP A 179 6.87 -5.19 10.12
C ASP A 179 7.54 -6.57 9.96
N GLU A 180 6.83 -7.52 9.33
CA GLU A 180 7.32 -8.88 9.06
C GLU A 180 8.54 -8.96 8.13
N ALA A 181 8.96 -7.85 7.49
CA ALA A 181 9.98 -7.87 6.44
C ALA A 181 11.37 -8.37 6.91
N ASP A 182 11.68 -8.26 8.21
CA ASP A 182 12.89 -8.84 8.82
C ASP A 182 12.65 -10.19 9.53
N GLY A 183 11.45 -10.75 9.36
CA GLY A 183 11.05 -12.08 9.81
C GLY A 183 10.40 -12.14 11.19
N VAL A 184 10.16 -10.98 11.82
CA VAL A 184 9.45 -10.87 13.11
C VAL A 184 8.30 -9.88 13.01
N ILE A 185 7.27 -10.04 13.84
CA ILE A 185 6.13 -9.12 13.93
C ILE A 185 6.14 -8.57 15.36
N ASP A 186 6.73 -7.39 15.54
CA ASP A 186 6.99 -6.78 16.85
C ASP A 186 6.76 -5.25 16.87
N GLY A 187 6.22 -4.67 15.79
CA GLY A 187 6.01 -3.24 15.64
C GLY A 187 7.28 -2.43 15.40
N VAL A 188 8.41 -3.08 15.07
CA VAL A 188 9.72 -2.46 14.85
C VAL A 188 10.28 -2.87 13.47
N PRO A 189 9.62 -2.50 12.36
CA PRO A 189 10.03 -2.86 11.01
C PRO A 189 11.48 -2.47 10.71
N GLY A 190 12.37 -3.45 10.51
CA GLY A 190 13.79 -3.17 10.32
C GLY A 190 14.13 -2.31 9.10
N LEU A 191 13.30 -2.33 8.05
CA LEU A 191 13.45 -1.44 6.89
C LEU A 191 13.25 0.04 7.26
N ALA A 192 12.22 0.33 8.05
CA ALA A 192 11.82 1.69 8.39
C ALA A 192 12.55 2.20 9.63
N LEU A 193 12.87 1.32 10.58
CA LEU A 193 13.51 1.66 11.85
C LEU A 193 14.93 1.07 11.91
N PRO A 194 15.94 1.77 11.36
CA PRO A 194 17.33 1.37 11.52
C PRO A 194 17.72 1.38 12.99
N GLU A 195 18.76 0.62 13.35
CA GLU A 195 19.23 0.41 14.72
C GLU A 195 19.37 1.71 15.54
N ALA A 196 19.79 2.81 14.90
CA ALA A 196 19.93 4.12 15.55
C ALA A 196 18.62 4.74 16.05
N LEU A 197 17.47 4.41 15.44
CA LEU A 197 16.15 4.95 15.82
C LEU A 197 15.36 4.00 16.73
N ARG A 198 15.72 2.71 16.78
CA ARG A 198 14.95 1.69 17.52
C ARG A 198 14.78 2.01 19.01
N PRO A 199 15.82 2.42 19.77
CA PRO A 199 15.64 2.69 21.20
C PRO A 199 14.64 3.81 21.49
N GLU A 200 14.64 4.86 20.66
CA GLU A 200 13.71 5.98 20.81
C GLU A 200 12.30 5.55 20.39
N TRP A 201 12.17 4.81 19.28
CA TRP A 201 10.90 4.25 18.84
C TRP A 201 10.25 3.34 19.87
N GLU A 202 10.97 2.36 20.40
CA GLU A 202 10.46 1.41 21.38
C GLU A 202 9.99 2.12 22.67
N ALA A 203 10.75 3.12 23.12
CA ALA A 203 10.38 3.91 24.29
C ALA A 203 9.09 4.71 24.07
N VAL A 204 8.96 5.35 22.90
CA VAL A 204 7.75 6.11 22.53
C VAL A 204 6.56 5.18 22.34
N MET A 205 6.73 4.09 21.59
CA MET A 205 5.70 3.07 21.35
C MET A 205 5.14 2.54 22.66
N LYS A 206 5.99 2.11 23.59
CA LYS A 206 5.55 1.59 24.89
C LYS A 206 4.72 2.62 25.67
N ARG A 207 5.18 3.87 25.74
CA ARG A 207 4.50 4.94 26.46
C ARG A 207 3.14 5.29 25.83
N GLU A 208 3.08 5.32 24.49
CA GLU A 208 1.84 5.57 23.76
C GLU A 208 0.85 4.42 23.94
N ILE A 209 1.28 3.15 23.87
CA ILE A 209 0.44 1.98 24.15
C ILE A 209 -0.11 2.03 25.58
N GLU A 210 0.71 2.36 26.58
CA GLU A 210 0.28 2.54 27.96
C GLU A 210 -0.76 3.66 28.10
N ALA A 211 -0.56 4.79 27.42
CA ALA A 211 -1.51 5.91 27.40
C ALA A 211 -2.84 5.52 26.74
N ILE A 212 -2.81 4.79 25.62
CA ILE A 212 -4.00 4.26 24.94
C ILE A 212 -4.78 3.33 25.86
N ARG A 213 -4.11 2.36 26.49
CA ARG A 213 -4.73 1.41 27.44
C ARG A 213 -5.35 2.11 28.65
N ALA A 214 -4.79 3.26 29.06
CA ALA A 214 -5.32 4.08 30.13
C ALA A 214 -6.47 5.03 29.69
N GLY A 215 -6.84 5.04 28.40
CA GLY A 215 -7.86 5.94 27.85
C GLY A 215 -7.39 7.39 27.71
N ASN A 216 -6.08 7.63 27.73
CA ASN A 216 -5.45 8.96 27.70
C ASN A 216 -4.88 9.31 26.31
N SER A 217 -5.40 8.69 25.24
CA SER A 217 -4.97 8.94 23.86
C SER A 217 -6.18 9.06 22.93
N GLU A 218 -6.04 9.86 21.86
CA GLU A 218 -7.05 9.94 20.78
C GLU A 218 -6.81 8.94 19.64
N ILE A 219 -5.69 8.21 19.70
CA ILE A 219 -5.41 7.06 18.83
C ILE A 219 -6.41 5.96 19.19
N ASN A 220 -6.85 5.21 18.18
CA ASN A 220 -7.81 4.11 18.35
C ASN A 220 -7.31 3.11 19.41
N ASP A 221 -8.16 2.76 20.38
CA ASP A 221 -7.88 1.79 21.45
C ASP A 221 -7.31 0.46 20.95
N TYR A 222 -7.67 0.07 19.71
CA TYR A 222 -7.14 -1.11 19.06
C TYR A 222 -5.60 -1.11 18.93
N ALA A 223 -4.99 0.06 18.76
CA ALA A 223 -3.52 0.21 18.76
C ALA A 223 -2.88 -0.18 20.11
N GLY A 224 -3.66 -0.21 21.20
CA GLY A 224 -3.21 -0.68 22.51
C GLY A 224 -3.16 -2.21 22.63
N THR A 225 -3.58 -2.97 21.62
CA THR A 225 -3.64 -4.44 21.68
C THR A 225 -2.26 -5.05 21.85
N ASN A 226 -1.34 -4.76 20.92
CA ASN A 226 0.06 -5.15 20.95
C ASN A 226 0.89 -4.18 20.08
N GLU A 227 2.21 -4.36 20.06
CA GLU A 227 3.18 -3.51 19.38
C GLU A 227 3.00 -3.49 17.85
N ALA A 228 2.68 -4.63 17.24
CA ALA A 228 2.43 -4.70 15.80
C ALA A 228 1.15 -3.94 15.40
N GLU A 229 0.06 -4.10 16.16
CA GLU A 229 -1.17 -3.33 15.96
C GLU A 229 -0.95 -1.84 16.19
N PHE A 230 -0.12 -1.48 17.18
CA PHE A 230 0.27 -0.10 17.38
C PHE A 230 0.93 0.45 16.11
N PHE A 231 1.94 -0.23 15.58
CA PHE A 231 2.65 0.21 14.37
C PHE A 231 1.71 0.34 13.16
N ALA A 232 0.84 -0.64 12.93
CA ALA A 232 -0.11 -0.61 11.82
C ALA A 232 -1.09 0.56 11.94
N VAL A 233 -1.70 0.78 13.13
CA VAL A 233 -2.64 1.88 13.34
C VAL A 233 -1.97 3.25 13.23
N VAL A 234 -0.80 3.45 13.81
CA VAL A 234 -0.13 4.76 13.70
C VAL A 234 0.33 5.04 12.27
N THR A 235 0.60 4.00 11.48
CA THR A 235 0.86 4.11 10.03
C THR A 235 -0.37 4.62 9.28
N GLU A 236 -1.56 4.10 9.57
CA GLU A 236 -2.82 4.64 9.00
C GLU A 236 -2.98 6.12 9.33
N TYR A 237 -2.79 6.48 10.61
CA TYR A 237 -2.91 7.88 11.06
C TYR A 237 -1.90 8.79 10.37
N PHE A 238 -0.68 8.31 10.14
CA PHE A 238 0.38 9.07 9.50
C PHE A 238 0.07 9.42 8.05
N PHE A 239 -0.54 8.51 7.29
CA PHE A 239 -0.90 8.76 5.89
C PHE A 239 -2.29 9.41 5.71
N GLU A 240 -3.24 9.13 6.59
CA GLU A 240 -4.62 9.64 6.51
C GLU A 240 -4.84 10.96 7.26
N LYS A 241 -4.20 11.19 8.42
CA LYS A 241 -4.31 12.43 9.20
C LYS A 241 -3.01 12.87 9.89
N PRO A 242 -1.94 13.15 9.11
CA PRO A 242 -0.66 13.58 9.66
C PRO A 242 -0.76 14.87 10.48
N GLU A 243 -1.71 15.76 10.18
CA GLU A 243 -1.89 17.02 10.90
C GLU A 243 -2.31 16.78 12.36
N LYS A 244 -3.27 15.87 12.58
CA LYS A 244 -3.74 15.52 13.93
C LYS A 244 -2.68 14.75 14.69
N LEU A 245 -2.02 13.80 14.03
CA LEU A 245 -0.95 13.01 14.64
C LEU A 245 0.18 13.92 15.11
N GLN A 246 0.60 14.90 14.28
CA GLN A 246 1.61 15.88 14.69
C GLN A 246 1.15 16.77 15.85
N GLN A 247 -0.12 17.19 15.84
CA GLN A 247 -0.64 18.10 16.87
C GLN A 247 -0.69 17.43 18.25
N HIS A 248 -1.11 16.16 18.31
CA HIS A 248 -1.37 15.46 19.58
C HIS A 248 -0.21 14.55 20.00
N HIS A 249 0.55 14.02 19.04
CA HIS A 249 1.69 13.11 19.27
C HIS A 249 2.92 13.56 18.46
N PRO A 250 3.49 14.75 18.73
CA PRO A 250 4.55 15.34 17.90
C PRO A 250 5.84 14.52 17.87
N GLU A 251 6.21 13.86 18.97
CA GLU A 251 7.39 13.00 19.06
C GLU A 251 7.22 11.74 18.18
N LEU A 252 6.10 11.03 18.34
CA LEU A 252 5.71 9.90 17.50
C LEU A 252 5.69 10.28 16.01
N TYR A 253 5.09 11.43 15.69
CA TYR A 253 5.07 11.94 14.31
C TYR A 253 6.49 12.19 13.76
N GLY A 254 7.38 12.75 14.57
CA GLY A 254 8.79 12.97 14.22
C GLY A 254 9.51 11.68 13.88
N LEU A 255 9.31 10.62 14.68
CA LEU A 255 9.87 9.31 14.42
C LEU A 255 9.32 8.69 13.12
N LEU A 256 8.01 8.81 12.87
CA LEU A 256 7.39 8.29 11.65
C LEU A 256 7.85 9.03 10.38
N LEU A 257 8.15 10.34 10.47
CA LEU A 257 8.79 11.08 9.37
C LEU A 257 10.14 10.48 8.97
N LEU A 258 10.96 10.17 9.98
CA LEU A 258 12.28 9.56 9.79
C LEU A 258 12.13 8.13 9.28
N ALA A 259 11.23 7.35 9.90
CA ALA A 259 11.02 5.96 9.59
C ALA A 259 10.56 5.76 8.15
N PHE A 260 9.48 6.44 7.73
CA PHE A 260 8.95 6.30 6.39
C PHE A 260 9.71 7.09 5.33
N ARG A 261 10.60 8.01 5.72
CA ARG A 261 11.28 8.95 4.80
C ARG A 261 10.29 9.75 3.94
N GLN A 262 9.15 10.06 4.53
CA GLN A 262 8.04 10.75 3.88
C GLN A 262 7.52 11.85 4.79
N ASN A 263 7.02 12.92 4.19
CA ASN A 263 6.33 13.98 4.93
C ASN A 263 4.93 14.21 4.33
N PRO A 264 3.94 13.38 4.70
CA PRO A 264 2.58 13.46 4.17
C PRO A 264 1.97 14.85 4.33
N LYS A 265 2.11 15.49 5.51
CA LYS A 265 1.61 16.85 5.78
C LYS A 265 2.09 17.85 4.73
N SER A 266 3.40 17.86 4.45
CA SER A 266 3.98 18.78 3.46
C SER A 266 3.47 18.54 2.04
N ARG A 267 3.04 17.31 1.70
CA ARG A 267 2.51 16.97 0.38
C ARG A 267 1.11 17.58 0.18
N PHE A 268 0.26 17.57 1.21
CA PHE A 268 -1.08 18.15 1.13
C PHE A 268 -1.05 19.69 1.07
N LEU A 269 -0.04 20.32 1.70
CA LEU A 269 0.14 21.78 1.67
C LEU A 269 0.67 22.35 0.35
N ARG A 270 1.21 21.51 -0.55
CA ARG A 270 1.76 21.97 -1.86
C ARG A 270 0.69 22.39 -2.86
N ARG A 271 -0.59 22.19 -2.55
CA ARG A 271 -1.70 22.51 -3.43
C ARG A 271 -2.56 23.62 -2.89
N ALA A 272 -3.19 24.34 -3.82
CA ALA A 272 -4.19 25.36 -3.50
C ALA A 272 -5.44 24.78 -2.81
N VAL A 273 -5.69 23.47 -2.96
CA VAL A 273 -6.81 22.74 -2.37
C VAL A 273 -6.28 21.41 -1.84
N ASP A 274 -6.70 21.01 -0.63
CA ASP A 274 -6.38 19.71 -0.05
C ASP A 274 -6.95 18.58 -0.94
N PRO A 275 -6.09 17.67 -1.46
CA PRO A 275 -6.49 16.47 -2.18
C PRO A 275 -7.64 15.66 -1.54
N ARG A 276 -7.72 15.58 -0.22
CA ARG A 276 -8.74 14.80 0.50
C ARG A 276 -10.12 15.45 0.38
N GLU A 277 -10.19 16.75 0.65
CA GLU A 277 -11.40 17.56 0.46
C GLU A 277 -11.84 17.55 -1.01
N TRP A 278 -10.87 17.57 -1.93
CA TRP A 278 -11.14 17.46 -3.36
C TRP A 278 -11.88 16.16 -3.71
N LEU A 279 -11.42 15.02 -3.22
CA LEU A 279 -12.09 13.74 -3.48
C LEU A 279 -13.53 13.73 -2.95
N LYS A 280 -13.77 14.36 -1.79
CA LYS A 280 -15.14 14.54 -1.27
C LYS A 280 -16.00 15.36 -2.25
N THR A 281 -15.47 16.47 -2.79
CA THR A 281 -16.21 17.29 -3.76
C THR A 281 -16.48 16.58 -5.09
N LEU A 282 -15.50 15.85 -5.66
CA LEU A 282 -15.70 15.06 -6.88
C LEU A 282 -16.84 14.05 -6.71
N ARG A 283 -16.83 13.31 -5.60
CA ARG A 283 -17.81 12.25 -5.31
C ARG A 283 -19.22 12.81 -5.05
N SER A 284 -19.32 14.02 -4.51
CA SER A 284 -20.60 14.73 -4.42
C SER A 284 -21.22 15.13 -5.77
N ARG A 285 -20.59 14.78 -6.90
CA ARG A 285 -21.05 15.07 -8.28
C ARG A 285 -21.25 16.56 -8.57
N ARG A 286 -20.54 17.43 -7.87
CA ARG A 286 -20.58 18.87 -8.14
C ARG A 286 -20.02 19.10 -9.55
N LYS A 287 -20.84 19.61 -10.47
CA LYS A 287 -20.43 19.83 -11.86
C LYS A 287 -19.36 20.93 -11.93
N PHE A 288 -18.15 20.57 -12.35
CA PHE A 288 -17.11 21.54 -12.66
C PHE A 288 -17.31 22.09 -14.07
N GLY A 289 -17.19 23.41 -14.22
CA GLY A 289 -17.20 24.02 -15.55
C GLY A 289 -15.96 23.57 -16.33
N ARG A 290 -16.09 23.30 -17.64
CA ARG A 290 -14.96 22.88 -18.50
C ARG A 290 -13.72 23.77 -18.36
N ASN A 291 -13.91 25.08 -18.15
CA ASN A 291 -12.82 26.05 -18.04
C ASN A 291 -12.43 26.38 -16.59
N SER A 292 -13.06 25.78 -15.59
CA SER A 292 -12.65 25.95 -14.19
C SER A 292 -11.21 25.48 -13.99
N PRO A 293 -10.40 26.14 -13.13
CA PRO A 293 -9.10 25.62 -12.74
C PRO A 293 -9.23 24.18 -12.27
N CYS A 294 -8.35 23.31 -12.75
CA CYS A 294 -8.36 21.91 -12.36
C CYS A 294 -7.87 21.80 -10.91
N PRO A 295 -8.72 21.36 -9.97
CA PRO A 295 -8.42 21.46 -8.54
C PRO A 295 -7.42 20.40 -8.07
N CYS A 296 -7.04 19.46 -8.95
CA CYS A 296 -5.92 18.54 -8.75
C CYS A 296 -4.54 19.23 -8.69
N GLY A 297 -4.49 20.56 -8.59
CA GLY A 297 -3.25 21.34 -8.45
C GLY A 297 -2.30 21.25 -9.64
N SER A 298 -2.74 20.73 -10.79
CA SER A 298 -1.93 20.70 -12.03
C SER A 298 -1.70 22.06 -12.64
N GLY A 299 -2.43 23.10 -12.18
CA GLY A 299 -2.44 24.44 -12.78
C GLY A 299 -3.16 24.52 -14.13
N ARG A 300 -3.66 23.40 -14.67
CA ARG A 300 -4.40 23.34 -15.96
C ARG A 300 -5.89 23.58 -15.75
N LYS A 301 -6.65 23.81 -16.83
CA LYS A 301 -8.13 23.83 -16.77
C LYS A 301 -8.67 22.40 -16.65
N TYR A 302 -9.86 22.23 -16.07
CA TYR A 302 -10.50 20.91 -15.91
C TYR A 302 -10.60 20.14 -17.24
N LYS A 303 -10.96 20.84 -18.32
CA LYS A 303 -11.02 20.25 -19.68
C LYS A 303 -9.69 19.70 -20.20
N ASP A 304 -8.58 20.30 -19.78
CA ASP A 304 -7.22 19.97 -20.25
C ASP A 304 -6.51 19.02 -19.26
N CYS A 305 -7.25 18.47 -18.30
CA CYS A 305 -6.74 17.61 -17.25
C CYS A 305 -7.67 16.40 -17.01
N HIS A 306 -8.57 16.44 -16.02
CA HIS A 306 -9.39 15.26 -15.66
C HIS A 306 -10.43 14.95 -16.74
N LEU A 307 -11.08 15.96 -17.34
CA LEU A 307 -12.03 15.70 -18.43
C LEU A 307 -11.35 15.08 -19.67
N ALA A 308 -10.11 15.46 -19.96
CA ALA A 308 -9.35 14.86 -21.06
C ALA A 308 -9.00 13.40 -20.76
N GLN A 309 -8.72 13.07 -19.49
CA GLN A 309 -8.48 11.69 -19.04
C GLN A 309 -9.77 10.86 -19.07
N GLU A 310 -10.90 11.42 -18.63
CA GLU A 310 -12.23 10.81 -18.76
C GLU A 310 -12.55 10.49 -20.23
N GLN A 311 -12.29 11.44 -21.13
CA GLN A 311 -12.50 11.28 -22.57
C GLN A 311 -11.54 10.27 -23.22
N ALA A 312 -10.32 10.12 -22.71
CA ALA A 312 -9.35 9.14 -23.19
C ALA A 312 -9.57 7.74 -22.60
N ALA A 313 -10.32 7.63 -21.50
CA ALA A 313 -10.66 6.37 -20.83
C ALA A 313 -12.00 5.78 -21.31
N ALA A 314 -12.86 6.58 -21.94
CA ALA A 314 -14.14 6.18 -22.54
C ALA A 314 -13.96 5.62 -23.96
#